data_AF-A0A7H4NXF2-F1
#
_entry.id   AF-A0A7H4NXF2-F1
#
_cell.length_a   1.000
_cell.length_b   1.000
_cell.length_c   1.000
_cell.angle_alpha   90.00
_cell.angle_beta   90.00
_cell.angle_gamma   90.00
#
_symmetry.space_group_name_H-M   'P 1'
#
loop_
_entity.id
_entity.type
_entity.pdbx_description
1 polymer ?
#
loop_
_entity_poly.entity_id
_entity_poly.type
_entity_poly.pdbx_seq_one_letter_code
_entity_poly.pdbx_strand_id
1 'polypeptide(L)'
;MAKGMRVKLNYEVSRDPDTDAEITRLTPPEVTCHRNYFYQKCFFNDGSHLLFAGEFDGNWNYYLLDLAKAEAVQLTEGAGDNTFGGFLSPDDKSLYYVKNDRTLLEVNLTTLQEREVYRVADDWVGYGTWVANSDCTKLVGIEIAKSDWTPLNDWQIFHDFFHKGPRCRLLRVDLQTGESRVIHEEKKWLGHPIYRPFR
;
A
#
# COMPACT_ATOMS: atom_id res chain seq x y z
N MET A 1 19.37 3.89 8.37
CA MET A 1 18.80 5.06 7.68
C MET A 1 17.58 5.54 8.46
N ALA A 2 17.06 6.71 8.11
CA ALA A 2 15.96 7.34 8.81
C ALA A 2 15.08 8.04 7.78
N LYS A 3 13.84 8.35 8.15
CA LYS A 3 12.91 9.11 7.31
C LYS A 3 13.57 10.38 6.76
N GLY A 4 13.38 10.63 5.46
CA GLY A 4 13.96 11.77 4.75
C GLY A 4 15.39 11.58 4.23
N MET A 5 16.05 10.47 4.56
CA MET A 5 17.31 10.09 3.93
C MET A 5 17.15 9.96 2.42
N ARG A 6 18.18 10.38 1.68
CA ARG A 6 18.25 10.27 0.23
C ARG A 6 19.24 9.19 -0.17
N VAL A 7 18.85 8.39 -1.15
CA VAL A 7 19.67 7.32 -1.73
C VAL A 7 19.85 7.63 -3.20
N LYS A 8 21.11 7.79 -3.63
CA LYS A 8 21.44 7.85 -5.04
C LYS A 8 21.40 6.43 -5.62
N LEU A 9 20.61 6.24 -6.66
CA LEU A 9 20.50 4.98 -7.39
C LEU A 9 21.32 5.06 -8.68
N ASN A 10 21.78 3.90 -9.16
CA ASN A 10 22.47 3.75 -10.42
C ASN A 10 21.60 2.89 -11.34
N TYR A 11 21.14 3.48 -12.44
CA TYR A 11 20.34 2.75 -13.42
C TYR A 11 21.24 1.90 -14.30
N GLU A 12 20.82 0.68 -14.55
CA GLU A 12 21.49 -0.22 -15.48
C GLU A 12 20.56 -0.48 -16.66
N VAL A 13 21.04 -0.19 -17.87
CA VAL A 13 20.32 -0.42 -19.12
C VAL A 13 20.85 -1.69 -19.76
N SER A 14 19.95 -2.58 -20.14
CA SER A 14 20.23 -3.80 -20.90
C SER A 14 19.22 -3.98 -22.03
N ARG A 15 19.42 -5.02 -22.84
CA ARG A 15 18.46 -5.43 -23.87
C ARG A 15 18.02 -6.86 -23.61
N ASP A 16 16.73 -7.09 -23.71
CA ASP A 16 16.15 -8.42 -23.62
C ASP A 16 16.63 -9.27 -24.81
N PRO A 17 17.18 -10.48 -24.58
CA PRO A 17 17.83 -11.28 -25.62
C PRO A 17 16.84 -11.84 -26.67
N ASP A 18 15.55 -11.93 -26.34
CA ASP A 18 14.53 -12.53 -27.20
C ASP A 18 13.77 -11.48 -28.01
N THR A 19 13.59 -10.28 -27.47
CA THR A 19 12.76 -9.22 -28.05
C THR A 19 13.52 -7.98 -28.49
N ASP A 20 14.79 -7.83 -28.10
CA ASP A 20 15.62 -6.63 -28.28
C ASP A 20 15.02 -5.37 -27.61
N ALA A 21 14.04 -5.53 -26.71
CA ALA A 21 13.48 -4.44 -25.94
C ALA A 21 14.53 -3.90 -24.95
N GLU A 22 14.64 -2.58 -24.84
CA GLU A 22 15.48 -1.93 -23.83
C GLU A 22 14.83 -2.06 -22.45
N ILE A 23 15.61 -2.53 -21.47
CA ILE A 23 15.17 -2.73 -20.09
C ILE A 23 16.08 -1.92 -19.17
N THR A 24 15.50 -1.09 -18.31
CA THR A 24 16.24 -0.28 -17.33
C THR A 24 15.93 -0.76 -15.92
N ARG A 25 16.94 -1.26 -15.21
CA ARG A 25 16.84 -1.60 -13.79
C ARG A 25 17.03 -0.33 -12.95
N LEU A 26 16.07 -0.04 -12.07
CA LEU A 26 16.05 1.19 -11.28
C LEU A 26 16.73 1.08 -9.91
N THR A 27 16.81 -0.13 -9.35
CA THR A 27 17.31 -0.40 -7.99
C THR A 27 18.52 -1.33 -8.02
N PRO A 28 19.39 -1.26 -7.00
CA PRO A 28 20.51 -2.19 -6.85
C PRO A 28 20.02 -3.64 -6.64
N PRO A 29 20.69 -4.64 -7.25
CA PRO A 29 20.30 -6.04 -7.11
C PRO A 29 20.62 -6.64 -5.73
N GLU A 30 21.53 -6.01 -4.97
CA GLU A 30 21.92 -6.43 -3.62
C GLU A 30 20.97 -5.95 -2.52
N VAL A 31 19.99 -5.11 -2.84
CA VAL A 31 18.96 -4.64 -1.89
C VAL A 31 17.58 -5.07 -2.38
N THR A 32 16.85 -5.78 -1.53
CA THR A 32 15.46 -6.18 -1.82
C THR A 32 14.62 -4.94 -2.07
N CYS A 33 14.05 -4.85 -3.27
CA CYS A 33 13.13 -3.79 -3.67
C CYS A 33 11.95 -4.40 -4.44
N HIS A 34 10.78 -3.79 -4.28
CA HIS A 34 9.59 -4.16 -5.05
C HIS A 34 8.65 -2.98 -5.23
N ARG A 35 7.79 -3.12 -6.24
CA ARG A 35 6.70 -2.18 -6.48
C ARG A 35 5.46 -2.57 -5.68
N ASN A 36 4.49 -1.66 -5.51
CA ASN A 36 3.25 -1.88 -4.75
C ASN A 36 2.29 -2.88 -5.46
N TYR A 37 0.97 -2.85 -5.27
CA TYR A 37 0.01 -3.61 -6.11
C TYR A 37 -0.36 -2.86 -7.38
N PHE A 38 -0.53 -3.57 -8.51
CA PHE A 38 -0.56 -2.96 -9.85
C PHE A 38 -1.75 -2.02 -10.07
N TYR A 39 -2.82 -2.18 -9.31
CA TYR A 39 -4.01 -1.32 -9.36
C TYR A 39 -3.91 -0.09 -8.45
N GLN A 40 -2.81 0.05 -7.68
CA GLN A 40 -2.55 1.18 -6.79
C GLN A 40 -1.63 2.19 -7.47
N LYS A 41 -2.01 3.47 -7.46
CA LYS A 41 -1.25 4.57 -8.08
C LYS A 41 0.15 4.66 -7.45
N CYS A 42 1.19 4.59 -8.28
CA CYS A 42 2.59 4.68 -7.86
C CYS A 42 3.43 5.67 -8.67
N PHE A 43 2.93 6.20 -9.78
CA PHE A 43 3.58 7.28 -10.51
C PHE A 43 2.89 8.61 -10.20
N PHE A 44 3.66 9.70 -10.19
CA PHE A 44 3.08 11.04 -10.31
C PHE A 44 2.37 11.20 -11.66
N ASN A 45 1.45 12.17 -11.74
CA ASN A 45 0.66 12.38 -12.95
C ASN A 45 1.52 12.78 -14.16
N ASP A 46 2.64 13.45 -13.91
CA ASP A 46 3.63 13.81 -14.94
C ASP A 46 4.67 12.71 -15.21
N GLY A 47 4.59 11.59 -14.48
CA GLY A 47 5.52 10.48 -14.58
C GLY A 47 6.93 10.77 -14.04
N SER A 48 7.16 11.89 -13.33
CA SER A 48 8.49 12.28 -12.86
C SER A 48 8.97 11.50 -11.63
N HIS A 49 8.03 11.01 -10.82
CA HIS A 49 8.33 10.26 -9.60
C HIS A 49 7.64 8.90 -9.55
N LEU A 50 8.30 7.96 -8.87
CA LEU A 50 7.84 6.59 -8.65
C LEU A 50 7.89 6.22 -7.15
N LEU A 51 6.75 5.82 -6.60
CA LEU A 51 6.63 5.16 -5.29
C LEU A 51 7.06 3.69 -5.40
N PHE A 52 7.93 3.27 -4.50
CA PHE A 52 8.33 1.87 -4.37
C PHE A 52 8.69 1.54 -2.92
N ALA A 53 8.98 0.27 -2.65
CA ALA A 53 9.51 -0.18 -1.37
C ALA A 53 10.91 -0.78 -1.51
N GLY A 54 11.73 -0.58 -0.49
CA GLY A 54 13.09 -1.11 -0.45
C GLY A 54 13.59 -1.37 0.97
N GLU A 55 14.57 -2.25 1.10
CA GLU A 55 15.20 -2.63 2.36
C GLU A 55 16.54 -1.91 2.63
N PHE A 56 16.69 -0.68 2.12
CA PHE A 56 17.95 0.05 2.29
C PHE A 56 18.26 0.38 3.77
N ASP A 57 17.22 0.36 4.62
CA ASP A 57 17.27 0.66 6.06
C ASP A 57 17.12 -0.59 6.96
N GLY A 58 17.28 -1.79 6.41
CA GLY A 58 17.06 -3.04 7.15
C GLY A 58 15.60 -3.32 7.53
N ASN A 59 14.65 -2.48 7.07
CA ASN A 59 13.22 -2.74 7.07
C ASN A 59 12.68 -2.41 5.67
N TRP A 60 11.63 -3.11 5.24
CA TRP A 60 10.90 -2.73 4.04
C TRP A 60 10.11 -1.45 4.31
N ASN A 61 10.58 -0.34 3.76
CA ASN A 61 9.97 0.98 3.89
C ASN A 61 9.62 1.54 2.52
N TYR A 62 8.77 2.56 2.48
CA TYR A 62 8.43 3.29 1.26
C TYR A 62 9.47 4.34 0.90
N TYR A 63 9.69 4.50 -0.40
CA TYR A 63 10.58 5.49 -1.00
C TYR A 63 9.89 6.16 -2.19
N LEU A 64 10.23 7.44 -2.42
CA LEU A 64 9.83 8.18 -3.61
C LEU A 64 11.06 8.47 -4.47
N LEU A 65 11.12 7.85 -5.64
CA LEU A 65 12.20 8.01 -6.60
C LEU A 65 11.90 9.15 -7.57
N ASP A 66 12.77 10.17 -7.61
CA ASP A 66 12.85 11.10 -8.74
C ASP A 66 13.58 10.38 -9.89
N LEU A 67 12.86 10.10 -10.98
CA LEU A 67 13.37 9.28 -12.08
C LEU A 67 14.47 9.99 -12.87
N ALA A 68 14.37 11.31 -13.05
CA ALA A 68 15.38 12.06 -13.79
C ALA A 68 16.68 12.18 -13.00
N LYS A 69 16.57 12.34 -11.67
CA LYS A 69 17.74 12.46 -10.80
C LYS A 69 18.30 11.14 -10.33
N ALA A 70 17.63 10.01 -10.54
CA ALA A 70 17.99 8.72 -9.95
C ALA A 70 18.26 8.85 -8.43
N GLU A 71 17.40 9.57 -7.73
CA GLU A 71 17.51 9.79 -6.28
C GLU A 71 16.18 9.47 -5.61
N ALA A 72 16.23 8.59 -4.61
CA ALA A 72 15.07 8.18 -3.83
C ALA A 72 15.11 8.79 -2.43
N VAL A 73 14.01 9.39 -1.99
CA VAL A 73 13.83 9.83 -0.59
C VAL A 73 13.05 8.79 0.20
N GLN A 74 13.50 8.47 1.41
CA GLN A 74 12.81 7.56 2.33
C GLN A 74 11.56 8.23 2.91
N LEU A 75 10.39 7.66 2.67
CA LEU A 75 9.09 8.20 3.08
C LEU A 75 8.60 7.68 4.43
N THR A 76 9.02 6.48 4.85
CA THR A 76 8.61 5.83 6.09
C THR A 76 9.80 5.15 6.77
N GLU A 77 9.67 4.80 8.06
CA GLU A 77 10.73 4.16 8.83
C GLU A 77 10.20 3.15 9.85
N GLY A 78 11.10 2.30 10.35
CA GLY A 78 10.81 1.23 11.29
C GLY A 78 10.01 0.06 10.67
N ALA A 79 9.80 -0.98 11.47
CA ALA A 79 9.09 -2.18 11.01
C ALA A 79 7.58 -1.96 10.83
N GLY A 80 6.92 -2.91 10.15
CA GLY A 80 5.47 -3.05 10.14
C GLY A 80 4.74 -2.39 8.97
N ASP A 81 5.44 -1.82 7.99
CA ASP A 81 4.80 -1.27 6.80
C ASP A 81 4.22 -2.39 5.92
N ASN A 82 2.95 -2.29 5.56
CA ASN A 82 2.43 -3.02 4.41
C ASN A 82 2.92 -2.32 3.14
N THR A 83 3.97 -2.85 2.52
CA THR A 83 4.66 -2.26 1.35
C THR A 83 4.03 -2.57 -0.01
N PHE A 84 2.88 -3.26 -0.03
CA PHE A 84 2.17 -3.59 -1.26
C PHE A 84 0.91 -2.74 -1.46
N GLY A 85 0.20 -2.40 -0.37
CA GLY A 85 -1.09 -1.72 -0.45
C GLY A 85 -1.03 -0.21 -0.61
N GLY A 86 0.14 0.40 -0.43
CA GLY A 86 0.28 1.86 -0.40
C GLY A 86 0.11 2.50 -1.78
N PHE A 87 -0.37 3.74 -1.79
CA PHE A 87 -0.70 4.47 -3.02
C PHE A 87 -0.55 5.98 -2.86
N LEU A 88 -0.33 6.66 -3.99
CA LEU A 88 -0.24 8.11 -4.07
C LEU A 88 -1.62 8.76 -4.23
N SER A 89 -1.82 9.93 -3.63
CA SER A 89 -3.01 10.74 -3.84
C SER A 89 -3.10 11.25 -5.30
N PRO A 90 -4.31 11.56 -5.81
CA PRO A 90 -4.49 12.11 -7.16
C PRO A 90 -3.72 13.40 -7.40
N ASP A 91 -3.52 14.22 -6.37
CA ASP A 91 -2.83 15.51 -6.44
C ASP A 91 -1.31 15.42 -6.20
N ASP A 92 -0.75 14.21 -6.10
CA ASP A 92 0.68 13.93 -5.92
C ASP A 92 1.29 14.55 -4.63
N LYS A 93 0.47 14.76 -3.58
CA LYS A 93 0.94 15.35 -2.31
C LYS A 93 1.05 14.37 -1.15
N SER A 94 0.36 13.24 -1.21
CA SER A 94 0.28 12.29 -0.10
C SER A 94 0.56 10.85 -0.54
N LEU A 95 1.16 10.07 0.35
CA LEU A 95 1.15 8.60 0.34
C LEU A 95 0.17 8.11 1.39
N TYR A 96 -0.69 7.15 1.07
CA TYR A 96 -1.48 6.39 2.04
C TYR A 96 -0.95 4.98 2.14
N TYR A 97 -0.82 4.45 3.37
CA TYR A 97 -0.39 3.07 3.60
C TYR A 97 -0.89 2.54 4.95
N VAL A 98 -0.75 1.24 5.17
CA VAL A 98 -1.08 0.60 6.46
C VAL A 98 0.19 0.21 7.18
N LYS A 99 0.26 0.50 8.49
CA LYS A 99 1.32 0.05 9.39
C LYS A 99 0.75 -0.85 10.49
N ASN A 100 1.50 -1.88 10.85
CA ASN A 100 1.18 -2.87 11.88
C ASN A 100 -0.22 -3.48 11.71
N ASP A 101 -0.62 -3.74 10.46
CA ASP A 101 -1.88 -4.38 10.05
C ASP A 101 -3.18 -3.70 10.53
N ARG A 102 -3.09 -2.50 11.12
CA ARG A 102 -4.23 -1.86 11.80
C ARG A 102 -4.34 -0.36 11.57
N THR A 103 -3.24 0.34 11.35
CA THR A 103 -3.25 1.80 11.30
C THR A 103 -3.09 2.26 9.87
N LEU A 104 -4.13 2.88 9.32
CA LEU A 104 -4.06 3.60 8.06
C LEU A 104 -3.43 4.98 8.31
N LEU A 105 -2.33 5.23 7.62
CA LEU A 105 -1.53 6.45 7.72
C LEU A 105 -1.56 7.21 6.40
N GLU A 106 -1.50 8.53 6.51
CA GLU A 106 -1.19 9.47 5.44
C GLU A 106 0.20 10.07 5.69
N VAL A 107 1.06 10.10 4.67
CA VAL A 107 2.35 10.77 4.68
C VAL A 107 2.29 11.96 3.73
N ASN A 108 2.58 13.17 4.20
CA ASN A 108 2.80 14.30 3.32
C ASN A 108 4.15 14.15 2.60
N LEU A 109 4.17 14.16 1.27
CA LEU A 109 5.38 13.87 0.47
C LEU A 109 6.43 14.99 0.53
N THR A 110 6.07 16.20 0.96
CA THR A 110 7.00 17.32 1.10
C THR A 110 7.59 17.39 2.50
N THR A 111 6.75 17.35 3.53
CA THR A 111 7.18 17.52 4.93
C THR A 111 7.53 16.22 5.61
N LEU A 112 7.16 15.08 5.01
CA LEU A 112 7.28 13.75 5.57
C LEU A 112 6.53 13.60 6.91
N GLN A 113 5.57 14.46 7.21
CA GLN A 113 4.72 14.29 8.39
C GLN A 113 3.72 13.15 8.17
N GLU A 114 3.54 12.32 9.19
CA GLU A 114 2.56 11.25 9.22
C GLU A 114 1.33 11.65 10.01
N ARG A 115 0.15 11.31 9.50
CA ARG A 115 -1.14 11.46 10.17
C ARG A 115 -1.86 10.12 10.18
N GLU A 116 -2.27 9.67 11.37
CA GLU A 116 -3.20 8.56 11.50
C GLU A 116 -4.59 8.99 11.01
N VAL A 117 -5.09 8.30 9.98
CA VAL A 117 -6.41 8.58 9.39
C VAL A 117 -7.46 7.68 10.01
N TYR A 118 -7.14 6.40 10.18
CA TYR A 118 -8.06 5.41 10.70
C TYR A 118 -7.30 4.28 11.38
N ARG A 119 -7.94 3.68 12.39
CA ARG A 119 -7.44 2.50 13.09
C ARG A 119 -8.53 1.44 13.17
N VAL A 120 -8.20 0.25 12.68
CA VAL A 120 -9.07 -0.93 12.80
C VAL A 120 -9.38 -1.19 14.28
N ALA A 121 -10.65 -1.39 14.61
CA ALA A 121 -11.10 -1.65 15.98
C ALA A 121 -10.57 -2.99 16.53
N ASP A 122 -10.45 -3.13 17.86
CA ASP A 122 -9.81 -4.29 18.51
C ASP A 122 -10.50 -5.63 18.26
N ASP A 123 -11.81 -5.61 17.99
CA ASP A 123 -12.64 -6.76 17.67
C ASP A 123 -12.63 -7.13 16.17
N TRP A 124 -11.81 -6.44 15.36
CA TRP A 124 -11.67 -6.66 13.93
C TRP A 124 -10.20 -6.80 13.49
N VAL A 125 -10.02 -7.41 12.33
CA VAL A 125 -8.73 -7.54 11.63
C VAL A 125 -8.91 -6.96 10.22
N GLY A 126 -8.03 -6.03 9.82
CA GLY A 126 -8.02 -5.49 8.47
C GLY A 126 -7.67 -6.60 7.47
N TYR A 127 -8.40 -6.67 6.35
CA TYR A 127 -8.20 -7.72 5.36
C TYR A 127 -8.19 -7.16 3.94
N GLY A 128 -7.16 -7.56 3.16
CA GLY A 128 -6.96 -7.08 1.80
C GLY A 128 -6.29 -5.71 1.76
N THR A 129 -6.67 -4.89 0.79
CA THR A 129 -6.06 -3.58 0.53
C THR A 129 -7.12 -2.50 0.49
N TRP A 130 -6.81 -1.33 1.07
CA TRP A 130 -7.67 -0.15 1.04
C TRP A 130 -7.62 0.50 -0.35
N VAL A 131 -8.77 0.90 -0.88
CA VAL A 131 -8.87 1.52 -2.21
C VAL A 131 -9.60 2.86 -2.11
N ALA A 132 -8.96 3.92 -2.62
CA ALA A 132 -9.52 5.26 -2.61
C ALA A 132 -10.61 5.42 -3.67
N ASN A 133 -11.58 6.31 -3.44
CA ASN A 133 -12.37 6.84 -4.55
C ASN A 133 -11.55 7.81 -5.42
N SER A 134 -12.01 8.13 -6.63
CA SER A 134 -11.29 9.02 -7.56
C SER A 134 -10.90 10.38 -6.95
N ASP A 135 -11.78 10.99 -6.14
CA ASP A 135 -11.50 12.29 -5.49
C ASP A 135 -10.54 12.18 -4.30
N CYS A 136 -10.18 10.95 -3.90
CA CYS A 136 -9.36 10.66 -2.72
C CYS A 136 -9.85 11.36 -1.46
N THR A 137 -11.17 11.30 -1.24
CA THR A 137 -11.83 11.78 -0.01
C THR A 137 -12.32 10.64 0.87
N LYS A 138 -12.39 9.42 0.33
CA LYS A 138 -12.89 8.23 1.02
C LYS A 138 -12.09 7.00 0.61
N LEU A 139 -11.98 6.06 1.54
CA LEU A 139 -11.39 4.74 1.32
C LEU A 139 -12.44 3.65 1.54
N VAL A 140 -12.35 2.55 0.81
CA VAL A 140 -13.11 1.33 1.07
C VAL A 140 -12.16 0.21 1.49
N GLY A 141 -12.60 -0.62 2.44
CA GLY A 141 -11.84 -1.75 2.97
C GLY A 141 -12.74 -2.88 3.45
N ILE A 142 -12.15 -4.06 3.65
CA ILE A 142 -12.80 -5.21 4.32
C ILE A 142 -12.14 -5.40 5.67
N GLU A 143 -12.97 -5.75 6.65
CA GLU A 143 -12.52 -6.22 7.95
C GLU A 143 -13.20 -7.54 8.29
N ILE A 144 -12.47 -8.41 8.99
CA ILE A 144 -12.94 -9.72 9.47
C ILE A 144 -13.06 -9.64 10.99
N ALA A 145 -14.17 -10.15 11.54
CA ALA A 145 -14.31 -10.24 12.99
C ALA A 145 -13.15 -11.05 13.58
N LYS A 146 -12.49 -10.52 14.61
CA LYS A 146 -11.29 -11.14 15.18
C LYS A 146 -11.55 -12.53 15.76
N SER A 147 -12.77 -12.78 16.26
CA SER A 147 -13.22 -14.11 16.70
C SER A 147 -13.23 -15.15 15.59
N ASP A 148 -13.40 -14.70 14.34
CA ASP A 148 -13.56 -15.57 13.18
C ASP A 148 -12.27 -15.68 12.38
N TRP A 149 -11.31 -14.76 12.57
CA TRP A 149 -10.04 -14.71 11.84
C TRP A 149 -9.08 -15.85 12.21
N THR A 150 -8.27 -16.27 11.26
CA THR A 150 -7.18 -17.25 11.44
C THR A 150 -6.05 -16.90 10.47
N PRO A 151 -4.77 -16.99 10.86
CA PRO A 151 -3.66 -16.81 9.93
C PRO A 151 -3.73 -17.81 8.78
N LEU A 152 -3.71 -17.33 7.53
CA LEU A 152 -3.80 -18.17 6.32
C LEU A 152 -2.40 -18.48 5.79
N ASN A 153 -1.74 -19.48 6.37
CA ASN A 153 -0.35 -19.86 6.04
C ASN A 153 -0.23 -21.13 5.19
N ASP A 154 -1.34 -21.77 4.80
CA ASP A 154 -1.37 -22.87 3.83
C ASP A 154 -2.72 -22.98 3.09
N TRP A 155 -2.77 -23.85 2.08
CA TRP A 155 -3.95 -24.06 1.23
C TRP A 155 -5.12 -24.78 1.90
N GLN A 156 -4.85 -25.64 2.88
CA GLN A 156 -5.92 -26.33 3.61
C GLN A 156 -6.64 -25.36 4.53
N ILE A 157 -5.90 -24.51 5.26
CA ILE A 157 -6.47 -23.45 6.08
C ILE A 157 -7.22 -22.44 5.22
N PHE A 158 -6.70 -22.08 4.05
CA PHE A 158 -7.43 -21.22 3.09
C PHE A 158 -8.78 -21.83 2.69
N HIS A 159 -8.79 -23.11 2.32
CA HIS A 159 -10.00 -23.85 1.98
C HIS A 159 -10.98 -23.90 3.15
N ASP A 160 -10.52 -24.23 4.35
CA ASP A 160 -11.37 -24.39 5.53
C ASP A 160 -11.90 -23.05 6.03
N PHE A 161 -11.12 -21.97 5.89
CA PHE A 161 -11.53 -20.61 6.23
C PHE A 161 -12.69 -20.13 5.36
N PHE A 162 -12.71 -20.49 4.07
CA PHE A 162 -13.86 -20.23 3.21
C PHE A 162 -15.13 -20.92 3.76
N HIS A 163 -15.06 -22.21 4.09
CA HIS A 163 -16.21 -22.97 4.59
C HIS A 163 -16.65 -22.58 5.99
N LYS A 164 -15.76 -22.00 6.80
CA LYS A 164 -16.08 -21.43 8.11
C LYS A 164 -17.11 -20.30 8.02
N GLY A 165 -17.19 -19.59 6.89
CA GLY A 165 -18.11 -18.47 6.69
C GLY A 165 -17.90 -17.32 7.68
N PRO A 166 -16.69 -16.73 7.74
CA PRO A 166 -16.34 -15.71 8.73
C PRO A 166 -17.23 -14.47 8.57
N ARG A 167 -17.56 -13.82 9.69
CA ARG A 167 -18.24 -12.52 9.67
C ARG A 167 -17.29 -11.45 9.15
N CYS A 168 -17.60 -10.94 7.97
CA CYS A 168 -16.84 -9.88 7.29
C CYS A 168 -17.71 -8.64 7.10
N ARG A 169 -17.10 -7.47 7.19
CA ARG A 169 -17.75 -6.20 6.88
C ARG A 169 -16.99 -5.44 5.80
N LEU A 170 -17.75 -4.88 4.86
CA LEU A 170 -17.32 -3.84 3.93
C LEU A 170 -17.62 -2.49 4.56
N LEU A 171 -16.58 -1.70 4.75
CA LEU A 171 -16.67 -0.38 5.34
C LEU A 171 -16.05 0.67 4.43
N ARG A 172 -16.50 1.90 4.64
CA ARG A 172 -15.93 3.10 4.05
C ARG A 172 -15.44 4.02 5.16
N VAL A 173 -14.25 4.57 4.98
CA VAL A 173 -13.62 5.57 5.84
C VAL A 173 -13.59 6.90 5.11
N ASP A 174 -13.95 7.98 5.80
CA ASP A 174 -13.76 9.34 5.32
C ASP A 174 -12.33 9.82 5.65
N LEU A 175 -11.57 10.23 4.63
CA LEU A 175 -10.14 10.53 4.78
C LEU A 175 -9.86 11.83 5.54
N GLN A 176 -10.84 12.74 5.62
CA GLN A 176 -10.68 14.00 6.33
C GLN A 176 -10.95 13.79 7.82
N THR A 177 -12.05 13.13 8.16
CA THR A 177 -12.54 13.00 9.53
C THR A 177 -12.08 11.72 10.24
N GLY A 178 -11.72 10.69 9.49
CA GLY A 178 -11.44 9.35 10.02
C GLY A 178 -12.71 8.56 10.38
N GLU A 179 -13.90 9.13 10.20
CA GLU A 179 -15.16 8.45 10.47
C GLU A 179 -15.34 7.26 9.51
N SER A 180 -15.76 6.12 10.09
CA SER A 180 -16.02 4.90 9.33
C SER A 180 -17.49 4.53 9.37
N ARG A 181 -17.98 3.94 8.27
CA ARG A 181 -19.36 3.44 8.15
C ARG A 181 -19.36 2.09 7.46
N VAL A 182 -20.07 1.13 8.05
CA VAL A 182 -20.36 -0.16 7.41
C VAL A 182 -21.35 0.05 6.26
N ILE A 183 -21.01 -0.48 5.09
CA ILE A 183 -21.84 -0.47 3.87
C ILE A 183 -22.55 -1.81 3.73
N HIS A 184 -21.84 -2.91 3.99
CA HIS A 184 -22.35 -4.28 3.89
C HIS A 184 -21.68 -5.16 4.95
N GLU A 185 -22.42 -6.10 5.54
CA GLU A 185 -21.87 -7.06 6.50
C GLU A 185 -22.55 -8.41 6.31
N GLU A 186 -21.76 -9.49 6.29
CA GLU A 186 -22.28 -10.83 6.04
C GLU A 186 -21.40 -11.92 6.66
N LYS A 187 -21.98 -13.08 6.97
CA LYS A 187 -21.25 -14.30 7.34
C LYS A 187 -20.78 -15.06 6.09
N LYS A 188 -19.93 -14.40 5.32
CA LYS A 188 -19.25 -14.93 4.15
C LYS A 188 -17.88 -14.28 4.08
N TRP A 189 -16.91 -14.99 3.52
CA TRP A 189 -15.61 -14.41 3.29
C TRP A 189 -15.66 -13.38 2.16
N LEU A 190 -15.68 -12.10 2.52
CA LEU A 190 -15.62 -10.97 1.59
C LEU A 190 -14.16 -10.59 1.31
N GLY A 191 -13.88 -10.06 0.13
CA GLY A 191 -12.54 -9.65 -0.26
C GLY A 191 -12.51 -8.64 -1.39
N HIS A 192 -11.33 -8.05 -1.60
CA HIS A 192 -10.98 -7.14 -2.70
C HIS A 192 -12.04 -6.05 -3.01
N PRO A 193 -12.32 -5.14 -2.05
CA PRO A 193 -13.23 -4.03 -2.27
C PRO A 193 -12.58 -2.99 -3.18
N ILE A 194 -13.29 -2.56 -4.22
CA ILE A 194 -12.80 -1.56 -5.17
C ILE A 194 -13.85 -0.51 -5.44
N TYR A 195 -13.46 0.77 -5.31
CA TYR A 195 -14.29 1.86 -5.80
C TYR A 195 -14.31 1.83 -7.33
N ARG A 196 -15.49 2.07 -7.90
CA ARG A 196 -15.60 2.33 -9.34
C ARG A 196 -14.93 3.68 -9.65
N PRO A 197 -14.05 3.77 -10.66
CA PRO A 197 -13.51 5.04 -11.11
C PRO A 197 -14.60 5.92 -11.74
N PHE A 198 -14.55 7.22 -11.48
CA PHE A 198 -15.35 8.23 -12.18
C PHE A 198 -14.43 9.34 -12.73
N ARG A 199 -14.94 10.07 -13.72
CA ARG A 199 -14.31 11.23 -14.36
C ARG A 199 -15.00 12.50 -13.91
#